data_AF-X0XX02-F1
#
_entry.id   AF-X0XX02-F1
#
_cell.length_a   1.000
_cell.length_b   1.000
_cell.length_c   1.000
_cell.angle_alpha   90.00
_cell.angle_beta   90.00
_cell.angle_gamma   90.00
#
_symmetry.space_group_name_H-M   'P 1'
#
loop_
_entity.id
_entity.type
_entity.pdbx_description
1 polymer ?
#
loop_
_entity_poly.entity_id
_entity_poly.type
_entity_poly.pdbx_seq_one_letter_code
_entity_poly.pdbx_strand_id
1 'polypeptide(L)'
;MVLDLNKISFTLMYIKGNRGSGKTLLTTNYAIEYFRKFPNNKIYANYKLNLKNAVYSPFMLLNYSELDNCLIIIDDIKGIKNFDYFTTLIANWSRKSKFHILLTGQYIRYFKKSVREMSEFEVQCKYIKNTDTLLVAFINPENKVYYQQIKNAVKRAKPIYDTFEKVPLPTNNNLIEIIKENSKSVNDIEVNLSLYFSQRKIPKLVSTISRELGFIA
;
A
#
# COMPACT_ATOMS: atom_id res chain seq x y z
N MET A 1 -9.21 17.91 18.77
CA MET A 1 -7.87 17.29 18.74
C MET A 1 -7.47 17.09 17.28
N VAL A 2 -6.39 17.75 16.85
CA VAL A 2 -5.81 17.68 15.49
C VAL A 2 -5.08 16.33 15.37
N LEU A 3 -4.88 15.86 14.13
CA LEU A 3 -4.05 14.69 13.85
C LEU A 3 -2.64 14.89 14.46
N ASP A 4 -2.30 14.24 15.58
CA ASP A 4 -0.92 14.24 16.08
C ASP A 4 -0.15 13.07 15.44
N LEU A 5 0.14 13.25 14.16
CA LEU A 5 0.94 12.31 13.39
C LEU A 5 2.44 12.39 13.70
N ASN A 6 2.86 13.27 14.61
CA ASN A 6 4.21 13.20 15.16
C ASN A 6 4.41 11.88 15.93
N LYS A 7 3.31 11.22 16.35
CA LYS A 7 3.28 9.86 16.92
C LYS A 7 3.07 8.73 15.90
N ILE A 8 3.24 8.95 14.58
CA ILE A 8 3.34 7.82 13.62
C ILE A 8 4.52 6.95 14.06
N SER A 9 4.19 5.88 14.79
CA SER A 9 5.10 4.84 15.27
C SER A 9 4.46 3.48 15.02
N PHE A 10 3.80 3.33 13.86
CA PHE A 10 3.30 2.04 13.42
C PHE A 10 4.13 1.51 12.27
N THR A 11 4.28 0.21 12.22
CA THR A 11 4.86 -0.48 11.08
C THR A 11 3.78 -1.04 10.17
N LEU A 12 2.68 -1.58 10.70
CA LEU A 12 1.58 -2.13 9.91
C LEU A 12 0.21 -1.77 10.47
N MET A 13 -0.68 -1.24 9.61
CA MET A 13 -2.10 -1.09 9.88
C MET A 13 -2.94 -1.61 8.72
N TYR A 14 -4.07 -2.22 9.05
CA TYR A 14 -5.11 -2.49 8.07
C TYR A 14 -6.34 -1.62 8.29
N ILE A 15 -6.90 -1.12 7.19
CA ILE A 15 -8.01 -0.19 7.16
C ILE A 15 -9.19 -0.88 6.47
N LYS A 16 -10.26 -1.15 7.22
CA LYS A 16 -11.48 -1.73 6.67
C LYS A 16 -12.64 -0.73 6.62
N GLY A 17 -13.51 -0.91 5.65
CA GLY A 17 -14.73 -0.12 5.54
C GLY A 17 -15.40 -0.26 4.18
N ASN A 18 -16.70 0.04 4.13
CA ASN A 18 -17.49 -0.05 2.92
C ASN A 18 -16.98 0.88 1.81
N ARG A 19 -17.47 0.68 0.59
CA ARG A 19 -17.23 1.62 -0.52
C ARG A 19 -17.70 3.02 -0.11
N GLY A 20 -16.87 4.04 -0.37
CA GLY A 20 -17.18 5.42 0.00
C GLY A 20 -16.92 5.79 1.47
N SER A 21 -16.39 4.86 2.30
CA SER A 21 -16.13 5.15 3.72
C SER A 21 -14.97 6.12 3.98
N GLY A 22 -14.17 6.44 2.95
CA GLY A 22 -13.02 7.34 3.06
C GLY A 22 -11.67 6.66 3.30
N LYS A 23 -11.50 5.37 2.95
CA LYS A 23 -10.21 4.64 3.12
C LYS A 23 -9.06 5.30 2.35
N THR A 24 -9.24 5.50 1.05
CA THR A 24 -8.26 6.20 0.19
C THR A 24 -8.01 7.63 0.69
N LEU A 25 -9.04 8.30 1.20
CA LEU A 25 -8.91 9.63 1.78
C LEU A 25 -8.06 9.61 3.06
N LEU A 26 -8.22 8.58 3.89
CA LEU A 26 -7.40 8.35 5.09
C LEU A 26 -5.94 8.15 4.71
N THR A 27 -5.65 7.21 3.81
CA THR A 27 -4.28 6.89 3.39
C THR A 27 -3.60 8.07 2.71
N THR A 28 -4.32 8.86 1.92
CA THR A 28 -3.80 10.10 1.33
C THR A 28 -3.48 11.15 2.40
N ASN A 29 -4.34 11.34 3.40
CA ASN A 29 -4.04 12.25 4.51
C ASN A 29 -2.83 11.77 5.32
N TYR A 30 -2.66 10.45 5.50
CA TYR A 30 -1.44 9.88 6.07
C TYR A 30 -0.21 10.14 5.21
N ALA A 31 -0.30 10.01 3.88
CA ALA A 31 0.81 10.26 2.96
C ALA A 31 1.32 11.71 3.04
N ILE A 32 0.42 12.70 3.13
CA ILE A 32 0.77 14.13 3.32
C ILE A 32 1.67 14.33 4.54
N GLU A 33 1.32 13.65 5.62
CA GLU A 33 1.90 13.92 6.92
C GLU A 33 3.15 13.08 7.14
N TYR A 34 3.19 11.86 6.58
CA TYR A 34 4.41 11.11 6.38
C TYR A 34 5.42 11.91 5.55
N PHE A 35 4.99 12.55 4.45
CA PHE A 35 5.84 13.42 3.64
C PHE A 35 6.40 14.61 4.44
N ARG A 36 5.58 15.25 5.27
CA ARG A 36 6.04 16.35 6.14
C ARG A 36 7.08 15.90 7.15
N LYS A 37 6.87 14.72 7.77
CA LYS A 37 7.77 14.16 8.79
C LYS A 37 9.06 13.59 8.18
N PHE A 38 8.95 12.97 7.00
CA PHE A 38 10.03 12.27 6.31
C PHE A 38 10.10 12.70 4.82
N PRO A 39 10.55 13.93 4.53
CA PRO A 39 10.47 14.51 3.18
C PRO A 39 11.36 13.83 2.13
N ASN A 40 12.29 12.98 2.56
CA ASN A 40 13.22 12.23 1.70
C ASN A 40 12.83 10.76 1.53
N ASN A 41 11.95 10.23 2.38
CA ASN A 41 11.56 8.83 2.36
C ASN A 41 10.59 8.57 1.20
N LYS A 42 10.74 7.48 0.44
CA LYS A 42 9.82 7.19 -0.67
C LYS A 42 8.41 6.84 -0.15
N ILE A 43 7.38 7.20 -0.93
CA ILE A 43 5.98 6.81 -0.67
C ILE A 43 5.49 6.00 -1.86
N TYR A 44 5.33 4.70 -1.69
CA TYR A 44 4.80 3.81 -2.71
C TYR A 44 3.29 3.70 -2.56
N ALA A 45 2.54 3.97 -3.63
CA ALA A 45 1.10 3.83 -3.62
C ALA A 45 0.60 3.25 -4.95
N ASN A 46 -0.41 2.37 -4.88
CA ASN A 46 -1.08 1.85 -6.09
C ASN A 46 -2.12 2.81 -6.69
N TYR A 47 -2.06 4.09 -6.29
CA TYR A 47 -2.78 5.21 -6.86
C TYR A 47 -1.85 6.42 -6.93
N LYS A 48 -2.10 7.33 -7.88
CA LYS A 48 -1.21 8.48 -8.10
C LYS A 48 -1.30 9.46 -6.92
N LEU A 49 -0.12 9.90 -6.48
CA LEU A 49 0.06 10.95 -5.49
C LEU A 49 0.98 12.01 -6.10
N ASN A 50 0.54 13.26 -6.14
CA ASN A 50 1.35 14.38 -6.61
C ASN A 50 2.25 14.91 -5.48
N LEU A 51 3.20 14.05 -5.06
CA LEU A 51 4.25 14.36 -4.09
C LEU A 51 5.60 14.00 -4.72
N LYS A 52 6.63 14.83 -4.51
CA LYS A 52 7.96 14.69 -5.15
C LYS A 52 8.65 13.33 -4.92
N ASN A 53 8.33 12.67 -3.81
CA ASN A 53 8.90 11.40 -3.37
C ASN A 53 7.89 10.25 -3.47
N ALA A 54 6.70 10.50 -4.04
CA ALA A 54 5.74 9.44 -4.30
C ALA A 54 6.12 8.67 -5.56
N VAL A 55 6.06 7.35 -5.45
CA VAL A 55 6.25 6.41 -6.53
C VAL A 55 4.90 5.73 -6.77
N TYR A 56 4.39 5.90 -7.98
CA TYR A 56 3.19 5.21 -8.40
C TYR A 56 3.54 3.75 -8.73
N SER A 57 2.98 2.82 -7.96
CA SER A 57 3.23 1.38 -8.05
C SER A 57 1.92 0.64 -8.30
N PRO A 58 1.40 0.65 -9.55
CA PRO A 58 0.19 -0.07 -9.89
C PRO A 58 0.33 -1.55 -9.53
N PHE A 59 -0.74 -2.17 -9.04
CA PHE A 59 -0.74 -3.58 -8.63
C PHE A 59 0.37 -3.94 -7.65
N MET A 60 0.81 -2.99 -6.84
CA MET A 60 1.87 -3.22 -5.85
C MET A 60 3.19 -3.72 -6.46
N LEU A 61 3.45 -3.41 -7.73
CA LEU A 61 4.71 -3.77 -8.36
C LEU A 61 5.81 -2.83 -7.84
N LEU A 62 6.71 -3.39 -7.04
CA LEU A 62 7.78 -2.66 -6.37
C LEU A 62 9.15 -3.05 -6.90
N ASN A 63 10.08 -2.11 -6.70
CA ASN A 63 11.51 -2.38 -6.79
C ASN A 63 11.99 -2.76 -5.39
N TYR A 64 11.84 -4.04 -5.07
CA TYR A 64 12.18 -4.63 -3.76
C TYR A 64 13.64 -4.41 -3.38
N SER A 65 14.52 -4.41 -4.39
CA SER A 65 15.95 -4.10 -4.25
C SER A 65 16.22 -2.69 -3.71
N GLU A 66 15.31 -1.73 -3.90
CA GLU A 66 15.46 -0.33 -3.49
C GLU A 66 14.57 0.07 -2.31
N LEU A 67 13.90 -0.90 -1.67
CA LEU A 67 13.02 -0.62 -0.54
C LEU A 67 13.84 -0.31 0.71
N ASP A 68 13.88 0.97 1.03
CA ASP A 68 14.44 1.48 2.28
C ASP A 68 13.63 2.67 2.78
N ASN A 69 13.50 2.78 4.11
CA ASN A 69 12.86 3.90 4.81
C ASN A 69 11.64 4.47 4.05
N CYS A 70 10.53 3.74 3.98
CA CYS A 70 9.42 4.10 3.11
C CYS A 70 8.04 3.87 3.69
N LEU A 71 7.07 4.57 3.13
CA LEU A 71 5.64 4.31 3.32
C LEU A 71 5.14 3.50 2.13
N ILE A 72 4.45 2.40 2.39
CA ILE A 72 3.80 1.55 1.39
C ILE A 72 2.29 1.61 1.63
N ILE A 73 1.55 2.04 0.62
CA ILE A 73 0.09 2.15 0.64
C ILE A 73 -0.51 1.24 -0.41
N ILE A 74 -1.35 0.31 0.04
CA ILE A 74 -2.08 -0.61 -0.82
C ILE A 74 -3.56 -0.35 -0.67
N ASP A 75 -4.13 0.39 -1.62
CA ASP A 75 -5.56 0.61 -1.67
C ASP A 75 -6.26 -0.59 -2.33
N ASP A 76 -7.15 -1.24 -1.58
CA ASP A 76 -7.88 -2.46 -1.93
C ASP A 76 -6.98 -3.68 -2.23
N ILE A 77 -6.56 -4.34 -1.16
CA ILE A 77 -5.73 -5.57 -1.21
C ILE A 77 -6.34 -6.72 -2.01
N LYS A 78 -7.64 -6.67 -2.34
CA LYS A 78 -8.30 -7.68 -3.20
C LYS A 78 -7.61 -7.80 -4.57
N GLY A 79 -6.88 -6.77 -5.02
CA GLY A 79 -6.10 -6.82 -6.24
C GLY A 79 -4.95 -7.81 -6.24
N ILE A 80 -4.48 -8.30 -5.08
CA ILE A 80 -3.33 -9.22 -4.98
C ILE A 80 -3.81 -10.67 -5.12
N LYS A 81 -3.34 -11.39 -6.15
CA LYS A 81 -3.80 -12.76 -6.44
C LYS A 81 -3.22 -13.80 -5.48
N ASN A 82 -1.91 -13.74 -5.23
CA ASN A 82 -1.22 -14.67 -4.33
C ASN A 82 -1.03 -14.06 -2.94
N PHE A 83 -2.11 -14.00 -2.17
CA PHE A 83 -2.11 -13.33 -0.87
C PHE A 83 -1.27 -14.06 0.20
N ASP A 84 -1.06 -15.38 0.09
CA ASP A 84 -0.12 -16.11 0.98
C ASP A 84 1.30 -15.60 0.83
N TYR A 85 1.80 -15.54 -0.41
CA TYR A 85 3.13 -15.02 -0.68
C TYR A 85 3.26 -13.56 -0.23
N PHE A 86 2.24 -12.74 -0.50
CA PHE A 86 2.21 -11.36 -0.03
C PHE A 86 2.26 -11.24 1.50
N THR A 87 1.59 -12.14 2.23
CA THR A 87 1.65 -12.18 3.70
C THR A 87 3.07 -12.42 4.20
N THR A 88 3.85 -13.27 3.52
CA THR A 88 5.27 -13.50 3.84
C THR A 88 6.12 -12.25 3.64
N LEU A 89 5.86 -11.47 2.59
CA LEU A 89 6.54 -10.18 2.36
C LEU A 89 6.22 -9.19 3.48
N ILE A 90 4.94 -9.06 3.84
CA ILE A 90 4.49 -8.21 4.95
C ILE A 90 5.13 -8.64 6.26
N ALA A 91 5.25 -9.94 6.54
CA ALA A 91 5.93 -10.43 7.74
C ALA A 91 7.42 -10.08 7.78
N ASN A 92 8.09 -10.01 6.63
CA ASN A 92 9.50 -9.58 6.56
C ASN A 92 9.63 -8.07 6.77
N TRP A 93 8.79 -7.27 6.10
CA TRP A 93 8.81 -5.82 6.23
C TRP A 93 8.36 -5.34 7.60
N SER A 94 7.34 -5.97 8.18
CA SER A 94 6.75 -5.53 9.44
C SER A 94 7.64 -5.69 10.66
N ARG A 95 8.72 -6.47 10.55
CA ARG A 95 9.74 -6.61 11.60
C ARG A 95 10.80 -5.51 11.57
N LYS A 96 10.79 -4.66 10.53
CA LYS A 96 11.79 -3.61 10.33
C LYS A 96 11.13 -2.26 10.57
N SER A 97 11.56 -1.55 11.60
CA SER A 97 11.04 -0.24 12.02
C SER A 97 11.13 0.87 10.96
N LYS A 98 11.87 0.62 9.87
CA LYS A 98 12.02 1.53 8.72
C LYS A 98 10.84 1.53 7.74
N PHE A 99 9.88 0.62 7.89
CA PHE A 99 8.72 0.54 7.00
C PHE A 99 7.45 0.99 7.71
N HIS A 100 6.61 1.71 6.97
CA HIS A 100 5.24 2.01 7.35
C HIS A 100 4.31 1.45 6.28
N ILE A 101 3.36 0.61 6.68
CA ILE A 101 2.54 -0.16 5.73
C ILE A 101 1.06 0.08 6.04
N LEU A 102 0.35 0.57 5.04
CA LEU A 102 -1.09 0.82 5.07
C LEU A 102 -1.78 -0.10 4.07
N LEU A 103 -2.60 -1.02 4.59
CA LEU A 103 -3.39 -1.93 3.76
C LEU A 103 -4.86 -1.55 3.83
N THR A 104 -5.53 -1.29 2.71
CA THR A 104 -6.98 -1.04 2.71
C THR A 104 -7.75 -2.20 2.10
N GLY A 105 -8.98 -2.40 2.56
CA GLY A 105 -9.86 -3.47 2.08
C GLY A 105 -11.29 -3.23 2.50
N GLN A 106 -12.24 -3.84 1.79
CA GLN A 106 -13.66 -3.64 2.11
C GLN A 106 -14.11 -4.49 3.29
N TYR A 107 -13.67 -5.75 3.34
CA TYR A 107 -14.14 -6.74 4.30
C TYR A 107 -12.99 -7.34 5.10
N ILE A 108 -13.26 -7.70 6.35
CA ILE A 108 -12.25 -8.32 7.23
C ILE A 108 -11.67 -9.61 6.65
N ARG A 109 -12.47 -10.38 5.92
CA ARG A 109 -12.05 -11.64 5.26
C ARG A 109 -10.95 -11.45 4.21
N TYR A 110 -10.71 -10.23 3.72
CA TYR A 110 -9.61 -9.95 2.80
C TYR A 110 -8.27 -9.92 3.55
N PHE A 111 -8.28 -9.65 4.85
CA PHE A 111 -7.10 -9.66 5.69
C PHE A 111 -6.98 -11.02 6.38
N LYS A 112 -5.98 -11.81 5.98
CA LYS A 112 -5.67 -13.07 6.65
C LYS A 112 -5.41 -12.85 8.14
N LYS A 113 -5.70 -13.87 8.95
CA LYS A 113 -5.49 -13.83 10.40
C LYS A 113 -4.06 -13.37 10.76
N SER A 114 -3.05 -13.93 10.10
CA SER A 114 -1.65 -13.53 10.28
C SER A 114 -1.39 -12.05 10.02
N VAL A 115 -1.95 -11.47 8.95
CA VAL A 115 -1.82 -10.03 8.67
C VAL A 115 -2.47 -9.20 9.78
N ARG A 116 -3.63 -9.62 10.27
CA ARG A 116 -4.33 -8.93 11.37
C ARG A 116 -3.54 -9.00 12.67
N GLU A 117 -2.95 -10.15 12.99
CA GLU A 117 -2.12 -10.35 14.18
C GLU A 117 -0.80 -9.57 14.13
N MET A 118 -0.24 -9.36 12.94
CA MET A 118 0.95 -8.51 12.74
C MET A 118 0.63 -7.01 12.75
N SER A 119 -0.64 -6.64 12.62
CA SER A 119 -1.04 -5.23 12.55
C SER A 119 -1.18 -4.64 13.95
N GLU A 120 -0.63 -3.46 14.15
CA GLU A 120 -0.76 -2.73 15.41
C GLU A 120 -2.15 -2.16 15.62
N PHE A 121 -2.86 -1.87 14.53
CA PHE A 121 -4.23 -1.40 14.57
C PHE A 121 -5.08 -2.01 13.47
N GLU A 122 -6.28 -2.43 13.86
CA GLU A 122 -7.44 -2.40 12.99
C GLU A 122 -7.96 -0.96 12.91
N VAL A 123 -8.11 -0.43 11.71
CA VAL A 123 -8.61 0.91 11.49
C VAL A 123 -9.95 0.88 10.75
N GLN A 124 -10.91 1.64 11.26
CA GLN A 124 -12.19 1.87 10.60
C GLN A 124 -12.38 3.36 10.38
N CYS A 125 -12.96 3.75 9.25
CA CYS A 125 -13.20 5.14 8.94
C CYS A 125 -14.59 5.39 8.35
N LYS A 126 -15.11 6.59 8.59
CA LYS A 126 -16.37 7.09 8.02
C LYS A 126 -16.20 8.53 7.59
N TYR A 127 -16.37 8.79 6.30
CA TYR A 127 -16.36 10.13 5.75
C TYR A 127 -17.75 10.77 5.83
N ILE A 128 -17.80 12.00 6.35
CA ILE A 128 -18.99 12.85 6.44
C ILE A 128 -18.82 13.99 5.44
N LYS A 129 -19.53 13.89 4.31
CA LYS A 129 -19.40 14.81 3.18
C LYS A 129 -19.78 16.25 3.53
N ASN A 130 -20.87 16.45 4.28
CA ASN A 130 -21.41 17.78 4.58
C ASN A 130 -20.44 18.65 5.38
N THR A 131 -19.63 18.04 6.25
CA THR A 131 -18.68 18.74 7.11
C THR A 131 -17.23 18.56 6.68
N ASP A 132 -16.99 17.92 5.51
CA ASP A 132 -15.66 17.49 5.05
C ASP A 132 -14.82 16.88 6.20
N THR A 133 -15.41 15.94 6.92
CA THR A 133 -14.80 15.35 8.12
C THR A 133 -14.66 13.84 7.97
N LEU A 134 -13.47 13.32 8.22
CA LEU A 134 -13.22 11.90 8.29
C LEU A 134 -13.15 11.48 9.76
N LEU A 135 -14.09 10.65 10.20
CA LEU A 135 -14.05 10.00 11.51
C LEU A 135 -13.22 8.72 11.38
N VAL A 136 -12.32 8.49 12.33
CA VAL A 136 -11.41 7.35 12.35
C VAL A 136 -11.43 6.70 13.72
N ALA A 137 -11.50 5.38 13.75
CA ALA A 137 -11.36 4.56 14.94
C ALA A 137 -10.17 3.63 14.75
N PHE A 138 -9.22 3.68 15.69
CA PHE A 138 -8.09 2.77 15.78
C PHE A 138 -8.40 1.77 16.90
N ILE A 139 -8.36 0.49 16.59
CA ILE A 139 -8.64 -0.60 17.52
C ILE A 139 -7.34 -1.39 17.65
N ASN A 140 -6.74 -1.40 18.83
CA ASN A 140 -5.51 -2.13 19.09
C ASN A 140 -5.79 -3.63 19.35
N PRO A 141 -4.76 -4.49 19.48
CA PRO A 141 -4.95 -5.92 19.74
C PRO A 141 -5.63 -6.24 21.08
N GLU A 142 -5.59 -5.31 22.04
CA GLU A 142 -6.29 -5.40 23.33
C GLU A 142 -7.76 -4.94 23.25
N ASN A 143 -8.27 -4.64 22.05
CA ASN A 143 -9.60 -4.08 21.80
C ASN A 143 -9.85 -2.69 22.41
N LYS A 144 -8.80 -1.95 22.78
CA LYS A 144 -8.91 -0.54 23.14
C LYS A 144 -9.15 0.29 21.88
N VAL A 145 -10.12 1.19 21.94
CA VAL A 145 -10.54 2.02 20.81
C VAL A 145 -10.11 3.47 21.01
N TYR A 146 -9.41 4.02 20.03
CA TYR A 146 -8.98 5.41 19.98
C TYR A 146 -9.68 6.12 18.83
N TYR A 147 -10.35 7.24 19.12
CA TYR A 147 -11.09 7.99 18.12
C TYR A 147 -10.32 9.24 17.67
N GLN A 148 -10.43 9.53 16.38
CA GLN A 148 -9.83 10.70 15.76
C GLN A 148 -10.76 11.29 14.71
N GLN A 149 -10.60 12.60 14.49
CA GLN A 149 -11.32 13.32 13.45
C GLN A 149 -10.34 14.11 12.58
N ILE A 150 -10.43 13.93 11.27
CA ILE A 150 -9.70 14.73 10.28
C ILE A 150 -10.69 15.73 9.68
N LYS A 151 -10.59 17.00 10.07
CA LYS A 151 -11.36 18.09 9.47
C LYS A 151 -10.73 18.52 8.16
N ASN A 152 -11.55 19.02 7.24
CA ASN A 152 -11.13 19.45 5.90
C ASN A 152 -10.40 18.33 5.13
N ALA A 153 -10.84 17.08 5.30
CA ALA A 153 -10.10 15.91 4.85
C ALA A 153 -9.89 15.89 3.34
N VAL A 154 -10.92 16.24 2.56
CA VAL A 154 -10.85 16.39 1.10
C VAL A 154 -10.05 17.62 0.71
N LYS A 155 -10.29 18.78 1.33
CA LYS A 155 -9.52 20.00 1.03
C LYS A 155 -8.01 19.79 1.21
N ARG A 156 -7.59 19.01 2.21
CA ARG A 156 -6.20 18.62 2.45
C ARG A 156 -5.67 17.67 1.38
N ALA A 157 -6.46 16.68 0.97
CA ALA A 157 -6.06 15.63 0.04
C ALA A 157 -6.06 16.06 -1.44
N LYS A 158 -7.01 16.91 -1.83
CA LYS A 158 -7.25 17.32 -3.22
C LYS A 158 -6.01 17.85 -3.96
N PRO A 159 -5.10 18.63 -3.34
CA PRO A 159 -3.89 19.11 -4.02
C PRO A 159 -2.93 18.00 -4.47
N ILE A 160 -2.97 16.84 -3.80
CA ILE A 160 -2.01 15.75 -4.06
C ILE A 160 -2.67 14.47 -4.59
N TYR A 161 -4.00 14.40 -4.57
CA TYR A 161 -4.76 13.25 -5.03
C TYR A 161 -5.75 13.74 -6.08
N ASP A 162 -5.32 13.63 -7.33
CA ASP A 162 -6.19 13.85 -8.47
C ASP A 162 -6.84 12.53 -8.89
N THR A 163 -8.07 12.68 -9.34
CA THR A 163 -9.14 11.70 -9.40
C THR A 163 -8.81 10.36 -10.08
N PHE A 164 -9.29 9.27 -9.46
CA PHE A 164 -9.97 8.10 -10.04
C PHE A 164 -9.61 7.64 -11.46
N GLU A 165 -8.35 7.72 -11.88
CA GLU A 165 -7.91 7.04 -13.09
C GLU A 165 -8.06 5.54 -12.82
N LYS A 166 -9.13 4.96 -13.39
CA LYS A 166 -9.36 3.52 -13.33
C LYS A 166 -8.23 2.89 -14.13
N VAL A 167 -7.22 2.41 -13.44
CA VAL A 167 -6.24 1.51 -14.04
C VAL A 167 -7.03 0.29 -14.51
N PRO A 168 -7.09 0.00 -15.82
CA PRO A 168 -7.76 -1.20 -16.30
C PRO A 168 -7.13 -2.42 -15.60
N LEU A 169 -7.95 -3.41 -15.26
CA LEU A 169 -7.45 -4.65 -14.69
C LEU A 169 -6.38 -5.21 -15.65
N PRO A 170 -5.20 -5.59 -15.13
CA PRO A 170 -4.08 -5.92 -15.99
C PRO A 170 -4.38 -7.26 -16.65
N THR A 171 -4.20 -7.33 -17.96
CA THR A 171 -4.02 -8.62 -18.63
C THR A 171 -2.67 -9.20 -18.20
N ASN A 172 -2.49 -10.51 -18.33
CA ASN A 172 -1.20 -11.13 -18.00
C ASN A 172 -0.05 -10.52 -18.81
N ASN A 173 -0.29 -10.12 -20.07
CA ASN A 173 0.74 -9.53 -20.93
C ASN A 173 1.11 -8.12 -20.48
N ASN A 174 0.12 -7.25 -20.19
CA ASN A 174 0.40 -5.91 -19.70
C ASN A 174 1.13 -5.95 -18.35
N LEU A 175 0.82 -6.95 -17.50
CA LEU A 175 1.51 -7.10 -16.23
C LEU A 175 2.99 -7.45 -16.40
N ILE A 176 3.33 -8.32 -17.37
CA ILE A 176 4.72 -8.66 -17.68
C ILE A 176 5.48 -7.41 -18.15
N GLU A 177 4.90 -6.62 -19.04
CA GLU A 177 5.54 -5.39 -19.52
C GLU A 177 5.75 -4.37 -18.39
N ILE A 178 4.76 -4.16 -17.52
CA ILE A 178 4.93 -3.28 -16.35
C ILE A 178 6.02 -3.83 -15.40
N ILE A 179 6.12 -5.15 -15.23
CA ILE A 179 7.20 -5.75 -14.43
C ILE A 179 8.56 -5.46 -15.07
N LYS A 180 8.68 -5.60 -16.40
CA LYS A 180 9.92 -5.28 -17.12
C LYS A 180 10.34 -3.83 -16.94
N GLU A 181 9.40 -2.90 -17.13
CA GLU A 181 9.64 -1.45 -17.02
C GLU A 181 10.11 -1.03 -15.63
N ASN A 182 9.59 -1.67 -14.58
CA ASN A 182 9.92 -1.28 -13.21
C ASN A 182 11.15 -2.01 -12.66
N SER A 183 11.38 -3.27 -13.02
CA SER A 183 12.37 -4.13 -12.37
C SER A 183 13.80 -3.66 -12.59
N LYS A 184 14.59 -3.66 -11.50
CA LYS A 184 16.03 -3.31 -11.53
C LYS A 184 16.93 -4.49 -11.19
N SER A 185 16.34 -5.64 -10.88
CA SER A 185 17.06 -6.86 -10.52
C SER A 185 16.21 -8.10 -10.80
N VAL A 186 16.87 -9.26 -10.82
CA VAL A 186 16.19 -10.58 -10.91
C VAL A 186 15.21 -10.79 -9.76
N ASN A 187 15.57 -10.35 -8.55
CA ASN A 187 14.72 -10.46 -7.38
C ASN A 187 13.43 -9.64 -7.53
N ASP A 188 13.50 -8.44 -8.12
CA ASP A 188 12.30 -7.62 -8.37
C ASP A 188 11.34 -8.36 -9.31
N ILE A 189 11.87 -8.99 -10.37
CA ILE A 189 11.09 -9.79 -11.31
C ILE A 189 10.42 -10.96 -10.58
N GLU A 190 11.19 -11.74 -9.82
CA GLU A 190 10.71 -12.95 -9.15
C GLU A 190 9.59 -12.66 -8.15
N VAL A 191 9.79 -11.64 -7.29
CA VAL A 191 8.82 -11.27 -6.26
C VAL A 191 7.53 -10.73 -6.90
N ASN A 192 7.65 -9.85 -7.89
CA ASN A 192 6.49 -9.30 -8.59
C ASN A 192 5.70 -10.37 -9.35
N LEU A 193 6.37 -11.30 -10.03
CA LEU A 193 5.70 -12.42 -10.68
C LEU A 193 4.99 -13.33 -9.66
N SER A 194 5.60 -13.56 -8.50
CA SER A 194 5.06 -14.40 -7.43
C SER A 194 3.74 -13.90 -6.84
N LEU A 195 3.46 -12.60 -6.93
CA LEU A 195 2.19 -12.00 -6.49
C LEU A 195 1.02 -12.30 -7.42
N TYR A 196 1.28 -12.59 -8.71
CA TYR A 196 0.26 -12.57 -9.75
C TYR A 196 0.19 -13.80 -10.67
N PHE A 197 1.26 -14.59 -10.72
CA PHE A 197 1.36 -15.77 -11.57
C PHE A 197 1.43 -17.05 -10.75
N SER A 198 1.10 -18.17 -11.39
CA SER A 198 1.26 -19.49 -10.77
C SER A 198 2.73 -19.88 -10.69
N GLN A 199 3.10 -20.52 -9.58
CA GLN A 199 4.48 -20.96 -9.30
C GLN A 199 5.13 -21.74 -10.45
N ARG A 200 4.36 -22.54 -11.18
CA ARG A 200 4.86 -23.31 -12.34
C ARG A 200 5.38 -22.44 -13.49
N LYS A 201 4.87 -21.21 -13.66
CA LYS A 201 5.25 -20.31 -14.77
C LYS A 201 6.44 -19.41 -14.40
N ILE A 202 6.67 -19.18 -13.11
CA ILE A 202 7.62 -18.17 -12.62
C ILE A 202 9.05 -18.45 -13.09
N PRO A 203 9.63 -19.67 -12.94
CA PRO A 203 11.03 -19.89 -13.32
C PRO A 203 11.31 -19.56 -14.79
N LYS A 204 10.41 -19.97 -15.69
CA LYS A 204 10.52 -19.66 -17.12
C LYS A 204 10.43 -18.16 -17.38
N LEU A 205 9.44 -17.48 -16.79
CA LEU A 205 9.26 -16.03 -16.97
C LEU A 205 10.43 -15.22 -16.39
N VAL A 206 10.92 -15.58 -15.20
CA VAL A 206 12.11 -14.94 -14.59
C VAL A 206 13.31 -15.08 -15.53
N SER A 207 13.59 -16.29 -16.03
CA SER A 207 14.71 -16.51 -16.94
C SER A 207 14.58 -15.71 -18.24
N THR A 208 13.40 -15.71 -18.87
CA THR A 208 13.15 -14.95 -20.10
C THR A 208 13.33 -13.45 -19.88
N ILE A 209 12.65 -12.88 -18.88
CA ILE A 209 12.68 -11.44 -18.61
C ILE A 209 14.08 -11.00 -18.17
N SER A 210 14.76 -11.79 -17.34
CA SER A 210 16.10 -11.45 -16.85
C SER A 210 17.14 -11.41 -17.98
N ARG A 211 17.00 -12.25 -19.01
CA ARG A 211 17.83 -12.18 -20.21
C ARG A 211 17.49 -10.97 -21.08
N GLU A 212 16.20 -10.70 -21.30
CA GLU A 212 15.75 -9.54 -22.07
C GLU A 212 16.25 -8.22 -21.46
N LEU A 213 16.30 -8.12 -20.13
CA LEU A 213 16.81 -6.96 -19.40
C LEU A 213 18.34 -6.99 -19.18
N GLY A 214 19.03 -8.04 -19.61
CA GLY A 214 20.49 -8.16 -19.48
C GLY A 214 21.00 -8.40 -18.05
N PHE A 215 20.15 -8.86 -17.13
CA PHE A 215 20.56 -9.19 -15.76
C PHE A 215 21.31 -10.53 -15.66
N ILE A 216 21.07 -11.43 -16.61
CA ILE A 216 21.75 -12.73 -16.73
C ILE A 216 22.04 -13.03 -18.20
N ALA A 217 23.03 -13.88 -18.44
CA ALA A 217 23.42 -14.34 -19.78
C ALA A 217 22.46 -15.41 -20.37
#